data_AF-A0A1G7Z556-F1
#
_entry.id   AF-A0A1G7Z556-F1
#
_cell.length_a   1.000
_cell.length_b   1.000
_cell.length_c   1.000
_cell.angle_alpha   90.00
_cell.angle_beta   90.00
_cell.angle_gamma   90.00
#
_symmetry.space_group_name_H-M   'P 1'
#
loop_
_entity.id
_entity.type
_entity.pdbx_description
1 polymer ?
#
loop_
_entity_poly.entity_id
_entity_poly.type
_entity_poly.pdbx_seq_one_letter_code
_entity_poly.pdbx_strand_id
1 'polypeptide(L)'
;MKTRITNDIEPKTVGAKRSHFTTRGLLNSNYKRTVKYNFKKACQKSLFGIKQRVKSPRMCKTSHATSMVLKVSVFASVALVACV
;
A
#
# COMPACT_ATOMS: atom_id res chain seq x y z
N MET A 1 -49.20 0.10 53.47
CA MET A 1 -48.86 1.54 53.34
C MET A 1 -48.69 1.84 51.86
N LYS A 2 -49.56 2.67 51.30
CA LYS A 2 -49.69 2.94 49.86
C LYS A 2 -49.11 4.31 49.57
N THR A 3 -48.20 4.42 48.62
CA THR A 3 -47.89 5.69 47.95
C THR A 3 -47.82 5.44 46.44
N ARG A 4 -48.78 6.05 45.74
CA ARG A 4 -48.77 6.25 44.29
C ARG A 4 -47.85 7.44 44.02
N ILE A 5 -46.92 7.31 43.08
CA ILE A 5 -46.38 8.46 42.34
C ILE A 5 -46.38 8.07 40.87
N THR A 6 -47.32 8.67 40.15
CA THR A 6 -47.51 8.64 38.71
C THR A 6 -46.70 9.77 38.07
N ASN A 7 -46.34 9.54 36.81
CA ASN A 7 -46.22 10.52 35.72
C ASN A 7 -44.80 10.98 35.29
N ASP A 8 -44.54 10.64 34.02
CA ASP A 8 -43.90 11.44 32.98
C ASP A 8 -42.38 11.59 33.00
N ILE A 9 -41.69 10.52 32.61
CA ILE A 9 -40.32 10.63 32.08
C ILE A 9 -40.43 10.75 30.56
N GLU A 10 -40.53 12.01 30.12
CA GLU A 10 -40.21 12.53 28.78
C GLU A 10 -39.17 11.66 28.03
N PRO A 11 -39.39 11.31 26.75
CA PRO A 11 -38.39 10.60 25.94
C PRO A 11 -37.30 11.60 25.57
N LYS A 12 -36.33 11.79 26.47
CA LYS A 12 -35.15 12.60 26.21
C LYS A 12 -34.39 11.97 25.05
N THR A 13 -34.60 12.58 23.89
CA THR A 13 -33.97 12.26 22.61
C THR A 13 -32.51 11.87 22.85
N VAL A 14 -32.23 10.57 22.67
CA VAL A 14 -30.86 10.07 22.65
C VAL A 14 -30.27 10.58 21.35
N GLY A 15 -29.82 11.84 21.38
CA GLY A 15 -29.06 12.44 20.32
C GLY A 15 -27.96 11.46 19.96
N ALA A 16 -28.02 10.93 18.74
CA ALA A 16 -27.06 9.99 18.24
C ALA A 16 -25.68 10.55 18.54
N LYS A 17 -24.99 9.97 19.54
CA LYS A 17 -23.62 10.33 19.87
C LYS A 17 -22.86 10.12 18.59
N ARG A 18 -22.54 11.21 17.87
CA ARG A 18 -21.63 11.18 16.73
C ARG A 18 -20.46 10.35 17.21
N SER A 19 -20.33 9.13 16.70
CA SER A 19 -19.19 8.30 17.05
C SER A 19 -17.99 9.14 16.62
N HIS A 20 -17.24 9.64 17.59
CA HIS A 20 -15.97 10.29 17.34
C HIS A 20 -15.06 9.16 16.86
N PHE A 21 -15.21 8.77 15.58
CA PHE A 21 -14.36 7.80 14.91
C PHE A 21 -13.05 8.53 14.61
N THR A 22 -12.36 8.86 15.68
CA THR A 22 -10.98 9.30 15.60
C THR A 22 -10.23 8.05 15.20
N THR A 23 -9.55 8.08 14.08
CA THR A 23 -8.71 6.97 13.58
C THR A 23 -7.53 6.64 14.52
N ARG A 24 -7.52 7.25 15.72
CA ARG A 24 -6.53 7.18 16.79
C ARG A 24 -6.36 5.76 17.37
N GLY A 25 -7.35 4.88 17.23
CA GLY A 25 -7.29 3.51 17.78
C GLY A 25 -6.59 2.48 16.89
N LEU A 26 -6.81 2.52 15.57
CA LEU A 26 -6.37 1.45 14.64
C LEU A 26 -5.35 1.92 13.59
N LEU A 27 -5.44 3.16 13.13
CA LEU A 27 -4.55 3.73 12.10
C LEU A 27 -3.64 4.82 12.67
N ASN A 28 -3.09 4.55 13.87
CA ASN A 28 -2.07 5.38 14.49
C ASN A 28 -0.79 5.42 13.62
N SER A 29 -0.04 6.52 13.72
CA SER A 29 1.33 6.68 13.20
C SER A 29 2.23 5.47 13.47
N ASN A 30 2.12 4.82 14.63
CA ASN A 30 2.88 3.62 14.97
C ASN A 30 2.48 2.42 14.08
N TYR A 31 1.17 2.18 13.91
CA TYR A 31 0.68 1.16 12.98
C TYR A 31 1.16 1.44 11.55
N LYS A 32 1.08 2.69 11.08
CA LYS A 32 1.59 3.10 9.76
C LYS A 32 3.09 2.81 9.60
N ARG A 33 3.91 3.06 10.61
CA ARG A 33 5.36 2.76 10.59
C ARG A 33 5.60 1.26 10.50
N THR A 34 4.92 0.47 11.31
CA THR A 34 5.05 -0.98 11.35
C THR A 34 4.65 -1.61 10.02
N VAL A 35 3.52 -1.21 9.45
CA VAL A 35 3.09 -1.69 8.13
C VAL A 35 4.09 -1.29 7.05
N LYS A 36 4.59 -0.05 7.04
CA LYS A 36 5.58 0.41 6.07
C LYS A 36 6.91 -0.35 6.19
N TYR A 37 7.33 -0.67 7.41
CA TYR A 37 8.53 -1.49 7.65
C TYR A 37 8.35 -2.91 7.13
N ASN A 38 7.25 -3.57 7.48
CA ASN A 38 6.93 -4.91 7.01
C ASN A 38 6.73 -4.95 5.49
N PHE A 39 6.11 -3.94 4.90
CA PHE A 39 5.95 -3.81 3.45
C PHE A 39 7.30 -3.64 2.73
N LYS A 40 8.28 -2.96 3.34
CA LYS A 40 9.64 -2.87 2.80
C LYS A 40 10.44 -4.16 2.99
N LYS A 41 10.23 -4.86 4.11
CA LYS A 41 10.88 -6.14 4.43
C LYS A 41 10.17 -7.36 3.84
N ALA A 42 9.00 -7.18 3.23
CA ALA A 42 8.19 -8.25 2.67
C ALA A 42 9.04 -9.11 1.74
N CYS A 43 9.12 -10.40 2.09
CA CYS A 43 10.12 -11.32 1.58
C CYS A 43 10.13 -11.39 0.06
N GLN A 44 11.34 -11.43 -0.51
CA GLN A 44 11.55 -11.53 -1.95
C GLN A 44 10.91 -12.80 -2.55
N LYS A 45 10.70 -13.85 -1.76
CA LYS A 45 10.10 -15.12 -2.20
C LYS A 45 8.57 -15.17 -2.12
N SER A 46 7.91 -14.13 -1.56
CA SER A 46 6.45 -14.06 -1.49
C SER A 46 5.86 -13.52 -2.80
N LEU A 47 4.70 -14.06 -3.22
CA LEU A 47 3.92 -13.56 -4.35
C LEU A 47 3.65 -12.05 -4.27
N PHE A 48 3.40 -11.52 -3.07
CA PHE A 48 3.20 -10.09 -2.85
C PHE A 48 4.48 -9.28 -3.08
N GLY A 49 5.63 -9.77 -2.61
CA GLY A 49 6.93 -9.14 -2.82
C GLY A 49 7.37 -9.15 -4.28
N ILE A 50 7.05 -10.22 -5.01
CA ILE A 50 7.29 -10.33 -6.47
C ILE A 50 6.42 -9.33 -7.21
N LYS A 51 5.10 -9.29 -6.95
CA LYS A 51 4.16 -8.34 -7.58
C LYS A 51 4.57 -6.88 -7.33
N GLN A 52 5.04 -6.58 -6.11
CA GLN A 52 5.55 -5.26 -5.74
C GLN A 52 6.83 -4.88 -6.50
N ARG A 53 7.77 -5.81 -6.72
CA ARG A 53 9.00 -5.55 -7.48
C ARG A 53 8.73 -5.34 -8.96
N VAL A 54 7.88 -6.17 -9.56
CA VAL A 54 7.50 -6.03 -10.98
C VAL A 54 6.80 -4.69 -11.22
N LYS A 55 5.98 -4.22 -10.27
CA LYS A 55 5.32 -2.92 -10.34
C LYS A 55 6.23 -1.73 -9.95
N SER A 56 7.48 -1.98 -9.56
CA SER A 56 8.39 -0.93 -9.14
C SER A 56 8.94 -0.17 -10.35
N PRO A 57 8.86 1.17 -10.38
CA PRO A 57 9.42 1.97 -11.46
C PRO A 57 10.95 1.87 -11.56
N ARG A 58 11.63 1.37 -10.51
CA ARG A 58 13.09 1.14 -10.53
C ARG A 58 13.48 -0.03 -11.45
N MET A 59 12.65 -1.07 -11.55
CA MET A 59 12.86 -2.18 -12.49
C MET A 59 12.75 -1.66 -13.93
N CYS A 60 11.73 -0.87 -14.24
CA CYS A 60 11.55 -0.31 -15.59
C CYS A 60 12.64 0.70 -16.00
N LYS A 61 13.33 1.35 -15.06
CA LYS A 61 14.39 2.31 -15.37
C LYS A 61 15.68 1.66 -15.86
N THR A 62 15.98 0.44 -15.42
CA THR A 62 17.16 -0.31 -15.93
C THR A 62 17.02 -0.68 -17.41
N SER A 63 15.78 -0.70 -17.92
CA SER A 63 15.46 -1.10 -19.29
C SER A 63 16.06 -0.21 -20.36
N HIS A 64 16.24 1.10 -20.12
CA HIS A 64 16.73 2.02 -21.15
C HIS A 64 18.19 1.76 -21.52
N ALA A 65 19.07 1.66 -20.52
CA ALA A 65 20.49 1.39 -20.75
C ALA A 65 20.70 0.00 -21.36
N THR A 66 20.01 -1.01 -20.83
CA THR A 66 20.08 -2.38 -21.36
C THR A 66 19.55 -2.46 -22.80
N SER A 67 18.48 -1.74 -23.12
CA SER A 67 17.92 -1.67 -24.48
C SER A 67 18.89 -1.03 -25.47
N MET A 68 19.58 0.05 -25.07
CA MET A 68 20.60 0.68 -25.91
C MET A 68 21.79 -0.25 -26.15
N VAL A 69 22.32 -0.88 -25.11
CA VAL A 69 23.44 -1.82 -25.22
C VAL A 69 23.06 -3.00 -26.13
N LEU A 70 21.85 -3.54 -25.99
CA LEU A 70 21.36 -4.63 -26.85
C LEU A 70 21.23 -4.19 -28.31
N LYS A 71 20.73 -2.98 -28.58
CA LYS A 71 20.67 -2.46 -29.96
C LYS A 71 22.06 -2.31 -30.56
N VAL A 72 22.98 -1.68 -29.84
CA VAL A 72 24.35 -1.45 -30.35
C VAL A 72 25.08 -2.77 -30.56
N SER A 73 24.92 -3.76 -29.67
CA SER A 73 25.57 -5.07 -29.83
C SER A 73 25.06 -5.82 -31.05
N VAL A 74 23.76 -5.74 -31.36
CA VAL A 74 23.19 -6.35 -32.57
C VAL A 74 23.75 -5.69 -33.82
N PHE A 75 23.81 -4.36 -33.89
CA PHE A 75 24.40 -3.69 -35.06
C PHE A 75 25.89 -4.01 -35.22
N ALA A 76 26.65 -4.03 -34.12
CA ALA A 76 28.08 -4.35 -34.15
C ALA A 76 28.32 -5.79 -34.63
N SER A 77 27.55 -6.76 -34.14
CA SER A 77 27.68 -8.17 -34.55
C SER A 77 27.31 -8.39 -36.01
N VAL A 78 26.25 -7.75 -36.52
CA VAL A 78 25.90 -7.80 -37.94
C VAL A 78 26.99 -7.18 -38.82
N ALA A 79 27.52 -6.03 -38.43
CA ALA A 79 28.62 -5.39 -39.16
C ALA A 79 29.88 -6.27 -39.18
N LEU A 80 30.19 -6.96 -38.08
CA LEU A 80 31.34 -7.83 -37.97
C LEU A 80 31.19 -9.08 -38.86
N VAL A 81 29.99 -9.67 -38.92
CA VAL A 81 29.70 -10.80 -39.83
C VAL A 81 29.67 -10.38 -41.29
N ALA A 82 29.23 -9.15 -41.60
CA ALA A 82 29.22 -8.64 -42.98
C ALA A 82 30.60 -8.20 -43.48
N CYS A 83 31.52 -7.86 -42.58
CA CYS A 83 32.90 -7.48 -42.89
C CYS A 83 33.89 -8.66 -42.89
N VAL A 84 33.48 -9.85 -42.44
CA VAL A 84 34.22 -11.12 -42.51
C VAL A 84 33.80 -11.87 -43.77
#